data_AF-A0A3L6NI81-F1
#
_entry.id   AF-A0A3L6NI81-F1
#
_cell.length_a   1.000
_cell.length_b   1.000
_cell.length_c   1.000
_cell.angle_alpha   90.00
_cell.angle_beta   90.00
_cell.angle_gamma   90.00
#
_symmetry.space_group_name_H-M   'P 1'
#
loop_
_entity.id
_entity.type
_entity.pdbx_description
1 polymer ?
#
loop_
_entity_poly.entity_id
_entity_poly.type
_entity_poly.pdbx_seq_one_letter_code
_entity_poly.pdbx_strand_id
1 'polypeptide(L)'
;MADMALGIAGLVVGVPGLIQVIGLLGDAVLKRLGHYDDNYQRRVKLLIRISKSQTQDLLLYLERLGDKAPEALVAEVHDMFQALRDALELLVTMLPSVGIDEAAVVRTKLSEAKKASIDAEVAKIEEWNNRILKRMIVLKFFGNLKALPPNSADDEVAQSLRKVEKLRDSIKESLDKAKSDSTLLLNPPEEASCTLLPNSILQLKTPKTGGRPFLAECRVYSDNASEREIQQHRQVIREVARILRQADPAFMGLLNCSGFLWDSLDCRFELHFPITENMENPRSLLNLLLDPMNKKARAKHPLNHRISLAKSVVVAIFILHSAGFVHKQIRPDNIVIFDKAPDTSLSTGTVDPAKQIYPYSIGTPFLVGFDNVRKVDAASLMLPIEEWEKTIYLSPERQRLQPGDEFNMRHDLYSLGVVLLEIAFWASFQDKKSSQLGKIIWRDAAQSDLCGPEELKKIYMSLAKGSVPRVIGQKYADVVMACLTGLESEKDMLNELKDKDGIIIGTRYILEIIKKLEEISL
;
A
#
# COMPACT_ATOMS: atom_id res chain seq x y z
N MET A 1 11.18 32.49 36.28
CA MET A 1 9.74 32.33 36.57
C MET A 1 9.50 30.86 36.80
N ALA A 2 9.55 30.48 38.07
CA ALA A 2 9.16 29.17 38.57
C ALA A 2 7.64 29.19 38.83
N ASP A 3 7.06 27.99 38.87
CA ASP A 3 5.70 27.66 39.26
C ASP A 3 4.54 28.16 38.38
N MET A 4 4.08 27.28 37.48
CA MET A 4 2.64 27.12 37.27
C MET A 4 2.29 25.68 36.85
N ALA A 5 1.34 25.10 37.58
CA ALA A 5 0.49 23.94 37.28
C ALA A 5 1.04 22.51 37.56
N LEU A 6 0.94 22.11 38.83
CA LEU A 6 0.63 20.73 39.23
C LEU A 6 -0.83 20.40 38.88
N GLY A 7 -1.08 19.22 38.34
CA GLY A 7 -2.35 18.48 38.49
C GLY A 7 -3.06 18.05 37.20
N ILE A 8 -2.88 16.78 36.82
CA ILE A 8 -3.93 15.74 36.61
C ILE A 8 -3.19 14.39 36.45
N ALA A 9 -3.78 13.34 37.02
CA ALA A 9 -3.20 12.06 37.36
C ALA A 9 -2.77 11.15 36.18
N GLY A 10 -1.62 10.49 36.34
CA GLY A 10 -1.56 9.02 36.44
C GLY A 10 -1.96 8.14 35.24
N LEU A 11 -1.20 8.21 34.14
CA LEU A 11 -0.77 7.02 33.34
C LEU A 11 0.28 7.33 32.24
N VAL A 12 0.63 8.60 31.98
CA VAL A 12 1.42 9.04 30.80
C VAL A 12 2.46 10.12 31.17
N VAL A 13 3.44 9.81 32.03
CA VAL A 13 4.33 10.86 32.62
C VAL A 13 5.64 11.10 31.85
N GLY A 14 6.13 10.15 31.04
CA GLY A 14 7.42 10.33 30.33
C GLY A 14 7.31 10.96 28.94
N VAL A 15 6.33 10.54 28.14
CA VAL A 15 6.29 10.83 26.69
C VAL A 15 6.08 12.32 26.37
N PRO A 16 5.16 13.06 27.03
CA PRO A 16 5.02 14.49 26.78
C PRO A 16 6.28 15.29 27.10
N GLY A 17 6.95 14.99 28.21
CA GLY A 17 8.23 15.61 28.57
C GLY A 17 9.34 15.26 27.58
N LEU A 18 9.38 14.01 27.13
CA LEU A 18 10.34 13.54 26.14
C LEU A 18 10.17 14.23 24.78
N ILE A 19 8.93 14.42 24.35
CA ILE A 19 8.59 15.16 23.12
C ILE A 19 9.00 16.63 23.21
N GLN A 20 8.82 17.27 24.36
CA GLN A 20 9.30 18.63 24.59
C GLN A 20 10.83 18.72 24.47
N VAL A 21 11.55 17.76 25.08
CA VAL A 21 13.02 17.67 24.97
C VAL A 21 13.46 17.47 23.52
N ILE A 22 12.81 16.57 22.77
CA ILE A 22 13.04 16.37 21.33
C ILE A 22 12.86 17.68 20.56
N GLY A 23 11.81 18.46 20.87
CA GLY A 23 11.58 19.77 20.27
C GLY A 23 12.72 20.76 20.55
N LEU A 24 13.19 20.84 21.79
CA LEU A 24 14.31 21.70 22.19
C LEU A 24 15.63 21.29 21.52
N LEU A 25 15.89 19.98 21.41
CA LEU A 25 17.06 19.45 20.71
C LEU A 25 17.00 19.78 19.22
N GLY A 26 15.83 19.64 18.59
CA GLY A 26 15.59 20.06 17.20
C GLY A 26 15.90 21.55 16.99
N ASP A 27 15.45 22.42 17.90
CA ASP A 27 15.76 23.86 17.84
C ASP A 27 17.25 24.16 18.02
N ALA A 28 17.93 23.41 18.90
CA ALA A 28 19.37 23.50 19.05
C ALA A 28 20.11 23.08 17.77
N VAL A 29 19.70 21.98 17.13
CA VAL A 29 20.25 21.55 15.83
C VAL A 29 20.03 22.62 14.76
N LEU A 30 18.82 23.15 14.63
CA LEU A 30 18.49 24.18 13.64
C LEU A 30 19.31 25.47 13.85
N LYS A 31 19.49 25.90 15.11
CA LYS A 31 20.32 27.05 15.45
C LYS A 31 21.78 26.81 15.09
N ARG A 32 22.34 25.65 15.44
CA ARG A 32 23.75 25.32 15.16
C ARG A 32 24.00 25.14 13.65
N LEU A 33 23.05 24.58 12.92
CA LEU A 33 23.05 24.54 11.45
C LEU A 33 22.89 25.93 10.81
N GLY A 34 22.61 27.00 11.55
CA GLY A 34 22.61 28.36 11.00
C GLY A 34 24.00 28.88 10.62
N HIS A 35 25.07 28.25 11.13
CA HIS A 35 26.44 28.78 11.06
C HIS A 35 27.35 28.17 9.96
N TYR A 36 26.88 27.15 9.23
CA TYR A 36 27.66 26.47 8.17
C TYR A 36 27.17 26.89 6.75
N ASP A 37 27.67 26.31 5.65
CA ASP A 37 27.31 26.69 4.26
C ASP A 37 25.98 26.07 3.71
N ASP A 38 25.39 26.67 2.66
CA ASP A 38 23.92 26.69 2.41
C ASP A 38 23.24 25.42 1.85
N ASN A 39 23.81 24.69 0.87
CA ASN A 39 23.05 23.63 0.18
C ASN A 39 22.89 22.32 1.00
N TYR A 40 23.94 21.91 1.71
CA TYR A 40 23.93 20.69 2.55
C TYR A 40 22.95 20.82 3.72
N GLN A 41 22.83 22.01 4.29
CA GLN A 41 21.95 22.27 5.42
C GLN A 41 20.48 22.25 5.08
N ARG A 42 20.10 22.58 3.84
CA ARG A 42 18.68 22.72 3.48
C ARG A 42 17.92 21.42 3.71
N ARG A 43 18.54 20.28 3.35
CA ARG A 43 17.99 18.93 3.58
C ARG A 43 17.88 18.62 5.07
N VAL A 44 18.97 18.77 5.81
CA VAL A 44 18.99 18.46 7.26
C VAL A 44 18.00 19.37 8.02
N LYS A 45 17.95 20.66 7.71
CA LYS A 45 17.00 21.62 8.30
C LYS A 45 15.55 21.22 8.00
N LEU A 46 15.24 20.80 6.77
CA LEU A 46 13.90 20.36 6.40
C LEU A 46 13.51 19.11 7.18
N LEU A 47 14.39 18.12 7.25
CA LEU A 47 14.14 16.86 7.96
C LEU A 47 13.92 17.09 9.45
N ILE A 48 14.75 17.91 10.09
CA ILE A 48 14.58 18.25 11.52
C ILE A 48 13.27 19.02 11.76
N ARG A 49 12.86 19.93 10.87
CA ARG A 49 11.55 20.59 10.96
C ARG A 49 10.39 19.61 10.82
N ILE A 50 10.47 18.69 9.86
CA ILE A 50 9.45 17.65 9.66
C ILE A 50 9.36 16.77 10.90
N SER A 51 10.48 16.29 11.41
CA SER A 51 10.54 15.49 12.64
C SER A 51 9.90 16.23 13.82
N LYS A 52 10.21 17.52 13.99
CA LYS A 52 9.58 18.36 15.03
C LYS A 52 8.06 18.46 14.86
N SER A 53 7.58 18.77 13.65
CA SER A 53 6.14 18.86 13.35
C SER A 53 5.43 17.54 13.64
N GLN A 54 5.99 16.43 13.13
CA GLN A 54 5.43 15.10 13.32
C GLN A 54 5.36 14.70 14.80
N THR A 55 6.43 14.95 15.56
CA THR A 55 6.49 14.65 16.99
C THR A 55 5.41 15.44 17.75
N GLN A 56 5.16 16.70 17.37
CA GLN A 56 4.11 17.53 17.95
C GLN A 56 2.70 17.05 17.60
N ASP A 57 2.45 16.66 16.35
CA ASP A 57 1.16 16.11 15.92
C ASP A 57 0.85 14.78 16.63
N LEU A 58 1.87 13.96 16.84
CA LEU A 58 1.78 12.71 17.60
C LEU A 58 1.50 12.95 19.08
N LEU A 59 2.06 14.00 19.69
CA LEU A 59 1.73 14.38 21.07
C LEU A 59 0.24 14.69 21.20
N LEU A 60 -0.31 15.53 20.31
CA LEU A 60 -1.74 15.86 20.32
C LEU A 60 -2.62 14.62 20.15
N TYR A 61 -2.15 13.63 19.40
CA TYR A 61 -2.84 12.36 19.27
C TYR A 61 -2.75 11.52 20.55
N LEU A 62 -1.57 11.40 21.16
CA LEU A 62 -1.34 10.65 22.41
C LEU A 62 -2.08 11.27 23.62
N GLU A 63 -2.12 12.59 23.72
CA GLU A 63 -2.89 13.31 24.76
C GLU A 63 -4.39 13.00 24.68
N ARG A 64 -4.94 12.86 23.46
CA ARG A 64 -6.33 12.44 23.26
C ARG A 64 -6.60 10.99 23.67
N LEU A 65 -5.56 10.14 23.72
CA LEU A 65 -5.70 8.75 24.19
C LEU A 65 -5.83 8.69 25.72
N GLY A 66 -5.14 9.58 26.45
CA GLY A 66 -5.17 9.64 27.93
C GLY A 66 -4.93 8.29 28.59
N ASP A 67 -5.61 8.01 29.72
CA ASP A 67 -5.48 6.76 30.50
C ASP A 67 -6.09 5.52 29.82
N LYS A 68 -6.39 5.58 28.52
CA LYS A 68 -6.97 4.47 27.74
C LYS A 68 -5.90 3.63 27.04
N ALA A 69 -4.64 4.06 27.04
CA ALA A 69 -3.53 3.33 26.45
C ALA A 69 -3.02 2.21 27.39
N PRO A 70 -2.79 0.97 26.90
CA PRO A 70 -2.15 -0.08 27.69
C PRO A 70 -0.73 0.31 28.12
N GLU A 71 -0.31 -0.05 29.33
CA GLU A 71 1.02 0.30 29.86
C GLU A 71 2.18 -0.21 28.98
N ALA A 72 2.06 -1.42 28.44
CA ALA A 72 3.06 -1.99 27.53
C ALA A 72 3.24 -1.17 26.24
N LEU A 73 2.14 -0.62 25.71
CA LEU A 73 2.18 0.28 24.55
C LEU A 73 2.81 1.62 24.92
N VAL A 74 2.49 2.16 26.10
CA VAL A 74 3.09 3.42 26.58
C VAL A 74 4.60 3.26 26.74
N ALA A 75 5.05 2.12 27.28
CA ALA A 75 6.48 1.79 27.37
C ALA A 75 7.14 1.66 25.99
N GLU A 76 6.53 0.93 25.05
CA GLU A 76 7.03 0.79 23.68
C GLU A 76 7.17 2.14 22.97
N VAL A 77 6.12 2.98 23.00
CA VAL A 77 6.13 4.31 22.39
C VAL A 77 7.17 5.21 23.07
N HIS A 78 7.31 5.11 24.39
CA HIS A 78 8.34 5.83 25.13
C HIS A 78 9.75 5.45 24.66
N ASP A 79 10.06 4.16 24.53
CA ASP A 79 11.37 3.69 24.08
C ASP A 79 11.71 4.15 22.66
N MET A 80 10.71 4.19 21.77
CA MET A 80 10.89 4.71 20.42
C MET A 80 11.21 6.20 20.41
N PHE A 81 10.51 7.01 21.20
CA PHE A 81 10.82 8.44 21.35
C PHE A 81 12.17 8.65 22.06
N GLN A 82 12.57 7.75 22.96
CA GLN A 82 13.85 7.82 23.63
C GLN A 82 14.99 7.59 22.63
N ALA A 83 14.85 6.61 21.72
CA ALA A 83 15.82 6.40 20.65
C ALA A 83 15.92 7.60 19.69
N LEU A 84 14.80 8.27 19.40
CA LEU A 84 14.78 9.51 18.61
C LEU A 84 15.50 10.65 19.33
N ARG A 85 15.27 10.80 20.65
CA ARG A 85 15.98 11.77 21.50
C ARG A 85 17.48 11.51 21.46
N ASP A 86 17.92 10.28 21.69
CA ASP A 86 19.34 9.93 21.75
C ASP A 86 20.07 10.26 20.44
N ALA A 87 19.42 10.00 19.30
CA ALA A 87 19.95 10.35 17.98
C ALA A 87 20.06 11.88 17.78
N LEU A 88 19.06 12.63 18.24
CA LEU A 88 19.09 14.10 18.22
C LEU A 88 20.16 14.69 19.15
N GLU A 89 20.34 14.13 20.35
CA GLU A 89 21.41 14.55 21.27
C GLU A 89 22.78 14.34 20.65
N LEU A 90 23.01 13.16 20.07
CA LEU A 90 24.27 12.87 19.40
C LEU A 90 24.51 13.83 18.23
N LEU A 91 23.48 14.10 17.41
CA LEU A 91 23.56 15.08 16.33
C LEU A 91 23.92 16.50 16.84
N VAL A 92 23.35 16.91 17.98
CA VAL A 92 23.72 18.18 18.64
C VAL A 92 25.19 18.17 19.03
N THR A 93 25.73 17.08 19.59
CA THR A 93 27.18 17.02 19.95
C THR A 93 28.10 17.08 18.73
N MET A 94 27.69 16.52 17.59
CA MET A 94 28.45 16.58 16.34
C MET A 94 28.53 18.00 15.78
N LEU A 95 27.55 18.84 16.09
CA LEU A 95 27.47 20.25 15.69
C LEU A 95 27.96 21.14 16.85
N PRO A 96 29.24 21.57 16.91
CA PRO A 96 29.72 22.41 18.00
C PRO A 96 29.02 23.77 18.01
N SER A 97 28.81 24.31 19.22
CA SER A 97 28.35 25.69 19.41
C SER A 97 29.48 26.66 19.07
N VAL A 98 29.24 27.59 18.15
CA VAL A 98 30.15 28.72 17.94
C VAL A 98 29.94 29.69 19.11
N GLY A 99 31.01 30.06 19.81
CA GLY A 99 30.98 30.99 20.94
C GLY A 99 30.37 32.34 20.55
N ILE A 100 29.76 33.01 21.53
CA ILE A 100 28.97 34.23 21.35
C ILE A 100 29.84 35.48 21.07
N ASP A 101 31.17 35.36 21.00
CA ASP A 101 32.03 36.52 20.74
C ASP A 101 32.28 36.77 19.26
N GLU A 102 31.81 37.96 18.85
CA GLU A 102 32.25 38.79 17.73
C GLU A 102 31.88 38.34 16.31
N ALA A 103 30.83 38.97 15.77
CA ALA A 103 30.82 39.84 14.57
C ALA A 103 31.61 39.48 13.29
N ALA A 104 32.18 38.29 13.15
CA ALA A 104 32.77 37.78 11.92
C ALA A 104 32.09 36.45 11.59
N VAL A 105 31.08 36.51 10.71
CA VAL A 105 30.41 35.32 10.16
C VAL A 105 31.37 34.59 9.23
N VAL A 106 32.38 33.91 9.79
CA VAL A 106 33.17 32.92 9.07
C VAL A 106 32.30 31.67 8.98
N ARG A 107 31.54 31.54 7.88
CA ARG A 107 30.79 30.31 7.57
C ARG A 107 31.77 29.14 7.58
N THR A 108 31.65 28.29 8.59
CA THR A 108 32.57 27.17 8.76
C THR A 108 32.24 26.10 7.72
N LYS A 109 33.24 25.63 6.96
CA LYS A 109 33.06 24.50 6.03
C LYS A 109 33.24 23.18 6.79
N LEU A 110 32.23 22.32 6.74
CA LEU A 110 32.31 20.95 7.27
C LEU A 110 33.17 20.07 6.36
N SER A 111 34.06 19.27 6.94
CA SER A 111 34.79 18.23 6.21
C SER A 111 33.83 17.16 5.69
N GLU A 112 34.20 16.48 4.61
CA GLU A 112 33.37 15.42 4.01
C GLU A 112 33.12 14.26 4.99
N ALA A 113 34.13 13.87 5.77
CA ALA A 113 33.99 12.85 6.81
C ALA A 113 32.95 13.25 7.88
N LYS A 114 32.92 14.53 8.27
CA LYS A 114 31.97 15.04 9.25
C LYS A 114 30.56 15.16 8.69
N LYS A 115 30.42 15.53 7.41
CA LYS A 115 29.14 15.47 6.69
C LYS A 115 28.60 14.04 6.62
N ALA A 116 29.45 13.06 6.25
CA ALA A 116 29.05 11.66 6.21
C ALA A 116 28.58 11.15 7.58
N SER A 117 29.25 11.54 8.67
CA SER A 117 28.83 11.20 10.04
C SER A 117 27.49 11.84 10.42
N ILE A 118 27.27 13.11 10.02
CA ILE A 118 25.99 13.80 10.24
C ILE A 118 24.88 13.13 9.42
N ASP A 119 25.14 12.78 8.15
CA ASP A 119 24.17 12.13 7.27
C ASP A 119 23.76 10.76 7.81
N ALA A 120 24.70 9.97 8.33
CA ALA A 120 24.42 8.70 8.97
C ALA A 120 23.50 8.87 10.20
N GLU A 121 23.71 9.93 10.99
CA GLU A 121 22.86 10.19 12.16
C GLU A 121 21.47 10.73 11.78
N VAL A 122 21.43 11.59 10.77
CA VAL A 122 20.17 12.10 10.19
C VAL A 122 19.33 10.97 9.60
N ALA A 123 19.96 9.98 8.96
CA ALA A 123 19.27 8.78 8.47
C ALA A 123 18.63 7.97 9.60
N LYS A 124 19.29 7.86 10.77
CA LYS A 124 18.69 7.20 11.95
C LYS A 124 17.49 7.98 12.49
N ILE A 125 17.57 9.32 12.52
CA ILE A 125 16.46 10.18 12.92
C ILE A 125 15.27 9.95 11.98
N GLU A 126 15.50 9.94 10.66
CA GLU A 126 14.47 9.65 9.67
C GLU A 126 13.88 8.24 9.82
N GLU A 127 14.72 7.23 10.05
CA GLU A 127 14.30 5.86 10.30
C GLU A 127 13.40 5.76 11.53
N TRP A 128 13.79 6.37 12.66
CA TRP A 128 12.98 6.36 13.87
C TRP A 128 11.67 7.14 13.70
N ASN A 129 11.68 8.29 13.03
CA ASN A 129 10.43 8.99 12.68
C ASN A 129 9.49 8.10 11.86
N ASN A 130 10.03 7.38 10.86
CA ASN A 130 9.25 6.46 10.04
C ASN A 130 8.71 5.26 10.84
N ARG A 131 9.52 4.70 11.75
CA ARG A 131 9.10 3.61 12.65
C ARG A 131 7.99 4.07 13.59
N ILE A 132 8.15 5.24 14.22
CA ILE A 132 7.15 5.86 15.09
C ILE A 132 5.87 6.10 14.31
N LEU A 133 5.94 6.75 13.14
CA LEU A 133 4.78 7.03 12.31
C LEU A 133 4.04 5.75 11.92
N LYS A 134 4.74 4.71 11.44
CA LYS A 134 4.14 3.42 11.12
C LYS A 134 3.48 2.78 12.34
N ARG A 135 4.14 2.82 13.51
CA ARG A 135 3.58 2.28 14.75
C ARG A 135 2.34 3.02 15.19
N MET A 136 2.32 4.34 15.03
CA MET A 136 1.19 5.20 15.38
C MET A 136 0.03 5.05 14.40
N ILE A 137 0.29 4.84 13.12
CA ILE A 137 -0.70 4.42 12.11
C ILE A 137 -1.29 3.07 12.52
N VAL A 138 -0.45 2.09 12.84
CA VAL A 138 -0.90 0.78 13.31
C VAL A 138 -1.70 0.90 14.61
N LEU A 139 -1.31 1.78 15.54
CA LEU A 139 -2.06 2.01 16.75
C LEU A 139 -3.42 2.67 16.47
N LYS A 140 -3.44 3.68 15.59
CA LYS A 140 -4.66 4.40 15.22
C LYS A 140 -5.68 3.51 14.53
N PHE A 141 -5.20 2.60 13.71
CA PHE A 141 -6.06 1.73 12.91
C PHE A 141 -6.29 0.35 13.55
N PHE A 142 -5.36 -0.14 14.38
CA PHE A 142 -5.35 -1.51 14.91
C PHE A 142 -5.12 -1.61 16.43
N GLY A 143 -4.92 -0.50 17.15
CA GLY A 143 -4.62 -0.46 18.59
C GLY A 143 -5.76 -0.84 19.53
N ASN A 144 -5.45 -1.65 20.55
CA ASN A 144 -6.37 -1.96 21.66
C ASN A 144 -6.32 -0.87 22.74
N LEU A 145 -7.12 0.19 22.61
CA LEU A 145 -7.28 1.21 23.64
C LEU A 145 -8.40 0.75 24.60
N LYS A 146 -7.99 0.07 25.69
CA LYS A 146 -8.82 -0.68 26.65
C LYS A 146 -9.80 -1.67 26.00
N ALA A 147 -9.40 -2.92 25.85
CA ALA A 147 -10.26 -3.99 26.36
C ALA A 147 -9.54 -4.66 27.52
N LEU A 148 -10.33 -5.15 28.46
CA LEU A 148 -9.90 -6.25 29.31
C LEU A 148 -9.30 -7.37 28.44
N PRO A 149 -8.36 -8.18 28.97
CA PRO A 149 -8.03 -9.44 28.33
C PRO A 149 -9.35 -10.16 28.01
N PRO A 150 -9.53 -10.67 26.78
CA PRO A 150 -10.80 -11.24 26.36
C PRO A 150 -11.15 -12.38 27.33
N ASN A 151 -12.33 -12.28 27.96
CA ASN A 151 -12.79 -13.31 28.90
C ASN A 151 -13.15 -14.62 28.17
N SER A 152 -13.26 -14.58 26.83
CA SER A 152 -13.45 -15.69 25.91
C SER A 152 -12.99 -15.29 24.49
N ALA A 153 -12.83 -16.26 23.58
CA ALA A 153 -12.51 -15.99 22.17
C ALA A 153 -13.51 -15.02 21.49
N ASP A 154 -14.76 -15.00 21.95
CA ASP A 154 -15.83 -14.15 21.40
C ASP A 154 -15.60 -12.65 21.65
N ASP A 155 -14.98 -12.28 22.79
CA ASP A 155 -14.68 -10.89 23.15
C ASP A 155 -13.54 -10.31 22.30
N GLU A 156 -12.57 -11.13 21.91
CA GLU A 156 -11.44 -10.72 21.06
C GLU A 156 -11.90 -10.42 19.62
N VAL A 157 -12.84 -11.24 19.13
CA VAL A 157 -13.50 -11.06 17.84
C VAL A 157 -14.33 -9.78 17.86
N ALA A 158 -15.18 -9.59 18.87
CA ALA A 158 -16.01 -8.39 19.04
C ALA A 158 -15.18 -7.08 19.12
N GLN A 159 -14.04 -7.10 19.80
CA GLN A 159 -13.16 -5.94 19.87
C GLN A 159 -12.50 -5.62 18.53
N SER A 160 -12.02 -6.65 17.84
CA SER A 160 -11.38 -6.48 16.55
C SER A 160 -12.35 -5.94 15.50
N LEU A 161 -13.61 -6.37 15.54
CA LEU A 161 -14.68 -5.88 14.66
C LEU A 161 -14.96 -4.39 14.86
N ARG A 162 -15.04 -3.93 16.10
CA ARG A 162 -15.21 -2.49 16.39
C ARG A 162 -14.06 -1.64 15.84
N LYS A 163 -12.85 -2.18 15.72
CA LYS A 163 -11.73 -1.48 15.08
C LYS A 163 -11.87 -1.42 13.57
N VAL A 164 -12.24 -2.53 12.94
CA VAL A 164 -12.52 -2.58 11.49
C VAL A 164 -13.63 -1.61 11.13
N GLU A 165 -14.71 -1.60 11.92
CA GLU A 165 -15.84 -0.68 11.76
C GLU A 165 -15.40 0.77 11.94
N LYS A 166 -14.63 1.11 12.97
CA LYS A 166 -14.09 2.47 13.15
C LYS A 166 -13.18 2.91 12.01
N LEU A 167 -12.32 2.02 11.51
CA LEU A 167 -11.41 2.29 10.40
C LEU A 167 -12.18 2.50 9.09
N ARG A 168 -13.13 1.61 8.80
CA ARG A 168 -14.09 1.75 7.69
C ARG A 168 -14.86 3.05 7.79
N ASP A 169 -15.42 3.35 8.96
CA ASP A 169 -16.23 4.54 9.18
C ASP A 169 -15.38 5.82 9.07
N SER A 170 -14.12 5.79 9.50
CA SER A 170 -13.18 6.90 9.31
C SER A 170 -12.80 7.09 7.84
N ILE A 171 -12.59 6.01 7.08
CA ILE A 171 -12.36 6.07 5.63
C ILE A 171 -13.61 6.63 4.95
N LYS A 172 -14.79 6.11 5.28
CA LYS A 172 -16.08 6.53 4.74
C LYS A 172 -16.39 7.98 5.08
N GLU A 173 -16.15 8.42 6.30
CA GLU A 173 -16.34 9.82 6.72
C GLU A 173 -15.37 10.76 6.00
N SER A 174 -14.12 10.34 5.79
CA SER A 174 -13.14 11.10 5.01
C SER A 174 -13.56 11.20 3.54
N LEU A 175 -14.06 10.11 2.96
CA LEU A 175 -14.62 10.06 1.61
C LEU A 175 -15.89 10.92 1.49
N ASP A 176 -16.75 10.92 2.52
CA ASP A 176 -17.99 11.68 2.56
C ASP A 176 -17.72 13.19 2.69
N LYS A 177 -16.77 13.60 3.53
CA LYS A 177 -16.31 15.00 3.62
C LYS A 177 -15.71 15.49 2.30
N ALA A 178 -15.05 14.62 1.53
CA ALA A 178 -14.52 14.96 0.20
C ALA A 178 -15.60 15.14 -0.89
N LYS A 179 -16.88 14.81 -0.62
CA LYS A 179 -17.98 14.96 -1.59
C LYS A 179 -18.33 16.41 -1.88
N SER A 180 -18.08 17.35 -0.96
CA SER A 180 -18.47 18.75 -1.12
C SER A 180 -17.55 19.56 -2.04
N ASP A 181 -16.34 19.07 -2.33
CA ASP A 181 -15.23 19.92 -2.81
C ASP A 181 -14.54 19.42 -4.09
N SER A 182 -15.25 18.76 -5.03
CA SER A 182 -14.57 18.23 -6.22
C SER A 182 -15.30 18.14 -7.54
N THR A 183 -14.87 18.99 -8.48
CA THR A 183 -14.94 18.74 -9.92
C THR A 183 -13.97 17.62 -10.30
N LEU A 184 -14.49 16.39 -10.41
CA LEU A 184 -13.73 15.20 -10.87
C LEU A 184 -13.88 14.93 -12.37
N LEU A 185 -14.86 15.58 -13.02
CA LEU A 185 -14.98 15.51 -14.47
C LEU A 185 -13.89 16.40 -15.06
N LEU A 186 -12.99 15.78 -15.80
CA LEU A 186 -11.91 16.47 -16.48
C LEU A 186 -12.42 17.04 -17.81
N ASN A 187 -11.73 18.06 -18.31
CA ASN A 187 -11.89 18.49 -19.69
C ASN A 187 -11.06 17.58 -20.59
N PRO A 188 -11.56 17.23 -21.80
CA PRO A 188 -10.79 16.40 -22.72
C PRO A 188 -9.43 17.06 -22.99
N PRO A 189 -8.32 16.33 -22.81
CA PRO A 189 -6.99 16.87 -23.07
C PRO A 189 -6.86 17.21 -24.56
N GLU A 190 -5.92 18.11 -24.86
CA GLU A 190 -5.42 18.28 -26.21
C GLU A 190 -4.88 16.95 -26.76
N GLU A 191 -4.61 16.90 -28.06
CA GLU A 191 -4.04 15.72 -28.70
C GLU A 191 -2.87 15.14 -27.89
N ALA A 192 -3.00 13.87 -27.48
CA ALA A 192 -1.98 13.13 -26.76
C ALA A 192 -1.54 11.92 -27.60
N SER A 193 -0.26 11.58 -27.53
CA SER A 193 0.18 10.26 -27.97
C SER A 193 -0.33 9.22 -26.97
N CYS A 194 -0.74 8.06 -27.47
CA CYS A 194 -1.27 6.98 -26.66
C CYS A 194 -0.52 5.69 -26.98
N THR A 195 -0.01 5.01 -25.94
CA THR A 195 0.70 3.74 -26.06
C THR A 195 0.12 2.75 -25.06
N LEU A 196 -0.23 1.55 -25.50
CA LEU A 196 -0.70 0.49 -24.60
C LEU A 196 0.49 -0.11 -23.85
N LEU A 197 0.38 -0.25 -22.54
CA LEU A 197 1.40 -0.95 -21.77
C LEU A 197 1.41 -2.44 -22.13
N PRO A 198 2.59 -3.06 -22.34
CA PRO A 198 2.68 -4.49 -22.60
C PRO A 198 2.00 -5.31 -21.49
N ASN A 199 1.19 -6.29 -21.88
CA ASN A 199 0.48 -7.19 -20.95
C ASN A 199 -0.36 -6.44 -19.90
N SER A 200 -1.01 -5.35 -20.30
CA SER A 200 -1.95 -4.58 -19.47
C SER A 200 -3.00 -3.87 -20.34
N ILE A 201 -4.13 -3.51 -19.74
CA ILE A 201 -5.16 -2.66 -20.38
C ILE A 201 -4.86 -1.16 -20.24
N LEU A 202 -3.85 -0.81 -19.45
CA LEU A 202 -3.46 0.58 -19.20
C LEU A 202 -2.84 1.24 -20.42
N GLN A 203 -3.23 2.48 -20.65
CA GLN A 203 -2.68 3.33 -21.70
C GLN A 203 -1.76 4.39 -21.08
N LEU A 204 -0.52 4.44 -21.52
CA LEU A 204 0.39 5.55 -21.24
C LEU A 204 0.13 6.66 -22.25
N LYS A 205 -0.37 7.80 -21.76
CA LYS A 205 -0.67 8.98 -22.56
C LYS A 205 0.34 10.09 -22.29
N THR A 206 0.91 10.64 -23.36
CA THR A 206 1.84 11.78 -23.29
C THR A 206 1.28 12.96 -24.07
N PRO A 207 0.90 14.06 -23.41
CA PRO A 207 0.38 15.27 -24.08
C PRO A 207 1.38 15.87 -25.07
N LYS A 208 0.92 16.28 -26.26
CA LYS A 208 1.82 16.83 -27.30
C LYS A 208 2.39 18.22 -26.96
N THR A 209 1.70 19.00 -26.13
CA THR A 209 2.02 20.40 -25.81
C THR A 209 2.88 20.58 -24.55
N GLY A 210 3.60 19.53 -24.12
CA GLY A 210 4.56 19.60 -23.01
C GLY A 210 3.97 19.31 -21.62
N GLY A 211 2.83 18.61 -21.55
CA GLY A 211 2.26 18.12 -20.30
C GLY A 211 2.95 16.85 -19.77
N ARG A 212 2.80 16.57 -18.47
CA ARG A 212 3.33 15.34 -17.86
C ARG A 212 2.58 14.10 -18.39
N PRO A 213 3.27 12.97 -18.58
CA PRO A 213 2.62 11.74 -18.95
C PRO A 213 1.70 11.25 -17.81
N PHE A 214 0.65 10.53 -18.18
CA PHE A 214 -0.28 9.93 -17.25
C PHE A 214 -0.71 8.56 -17.75
N LEU A 215 -1.11 7.69 -16.83
CA LEU A 215 -1.78 6.44 -17.17
C LEU A 215 -3.29 6.68 -17.26
N ALA A 216 -3.91 6.07 -18.25
CA ALA A 216 -5.33 6.13 -18.52
C ALA A 216 -5.92 4.72 -18.48
N GLU A 217 -7.09 4.60 -17.86
CA GLU A 217 -7.85 3.36 -17.79
C GLU A 217 -9.29 3.57 -18.26
N CYS A 218 -9.75 2.72 -19.18
CA CYS A 218 -11.03 2.89 -19.86
C CYS A 218 -12.08 1.88 -19.39
N ARG A 219 -13.21 2.40 -18.90
CA ARG A 219 -14.44 1.63 -18.69
C ARG A 219 -15.40 1.86 -19.85
N VAL A 220 -15.62 0.82 -20.64
CA VAL A 220 -16.55 0.85 -21.78
C VAL A 220 -17.97 0.47 -21.32
N TYR A 221 -18.98 1.05 -21.97
CA TYR A 221 -20.37 0.65 -21.89
C TYR A 221 -20.91 0.36 -23.30
N SER A 222 -22.04 -0.34 -23.38
CA SER A 222 -22.62 -0.73 -24.66
C SER A 222 -23.09 0.49 -25.46
N ASP A 223 -22.98 0.42 -26.78
CA ASP A 223 -23.46 1.44 -27.71
C ASP A 223 -24.98 1.68 -27.62
N ASN A 224 -25.72 0.63 -27.24
CA ASN A 224 -27.15 0.64 -26.98
C ASN A 224 -27.53 0.88 -25.50
N ALA A 225 -26.56 1.26 -24.64
CA ALA A 225 -26.84 1.50 -23.23
C ALA A 225 -27.84 2.65 -23.04
N SER A 226 -28.83 2.43 -22.19
CA SER A 226 -29.79 3.46 -21.79
C SER A 226 -29.11 4.57 -20.99
N GLU A 227 -29.71 5.77 -21.00
CA GLU A 227 -29.22 6.91 -20.19
C GLU A 227 -29.06 6.55 -18.70
N ARG A 228 -29.96 5.68 -18.20
CA ARG A 228 -29.90 5.17 -16.81
C ARG A 228 -28.65 4.32 -16.57
N GLU A 229 -28.29 3.44 -17.50
CA GLU A 229 -27.08 2.62 -17.40
C GLU A 229 -25.82 3.47 -17.49
N ILE A 230 -25.78 4.44 -18.41
CA ILE A 230 -24.67 5.40 -18.53
C ILE A 230 -24.51 6.19 -17.22
N GLN A 231 -25.62 6.65 -16.63
CA GLN A 231 -25.61 7.36 -15.35
C GLN A 231 -25.09 6.49 -14.20
N GLN A 232 -25.47 5.19 -14.17
CA GLN A 232 -24.95 4.24 -13.19
C GLN A 232 -23.44 4.02 -13.35
N HIS A 233 -22.94 3.82 -14.58
CA HIS A 233 -21.51 3.72 -14.86
C HIS A 233 -20.76 4.98 -14.40
N ARG A 234 -21.30 6.17 -14.73
CA ARG A 234 -20.74 7.47 -14.32
C ARG A 234 -20.70 7.63 -12.81
N GLN A 235 -21.72 7.15 -12.09
CA GLN A 235 -21.75 7.20 -10.63
C GLN A 235 -20.65 6.32 -10.03
N VAL A 236 -20.50 5.08 -10.51
CA VAL A 236 -19.47 4.15 -10.03
C VAL A 236 -18.07 4.73 -10.28
N ILE A 237 -17.79 5.18 -11.51
CA ILE A 237 -16.49 5.79 -11.86
C ILE A 237 -16.20 7.02 -11.01
N ARG A 238 -17.19 7.90 -10.79
CA ARG A 238 -17.02 9.07 -9.95
C ARG A 238 -16.66 8.70 -8.51
N GLU A 239 -17.30 7.68 -7.95
CA GLU A 239 -17.01 7.22 -6.59
C GLU A 239 -15.64 6.56 -6.47
N VAL A 240 -15.25 5.74 -7.44
CA VAL A 240 -13.91 5.17 -7.54
C VAL A 240 -12.85 6.27 -7.65
N ALA A 241 -13.05 7.26 -8.53
CA ALA A 241 -12.14 8.40 -8.67
C ALA A 241 -11.99 9.19 -7.36
N ARG A 242 -13.06 9.33 -6.56
CA ARG A 242 -12.98 9.97 -5.23
C ARG A 242 -12.06 9.22 -4.29
N ILE A 243 -12.17 7.90 -4.25
CA ILE A 243 -11.34 7.04 -3.39
C ILE A 243 -9.88 7.16 -3.81
N LEU A 244 -9.61 7.00 -5.11
CA LEU A 244 -8.27 7.03 -5.66
C LEU A 244 -7.62 8.41 -5.56
N ARG A 245 -8.39 9.51 -5.59
CA ARG A 245 -7.83 10.85 -5.39
C ARG A 245 -7.34 11.10 -3.95
N GLN A 246 -7.93 10.42 -2.97
CA GLN A 246 -7.48 10.48 -1.58
C GLN A 246 -6.40 9.44 -1.27
N ALA A 247 -6.08 8.56 -2.24
CA ALA A 247 -5.05 7.58 -2.05
C ALA A 247 -3.68 8.25 -1.95
N ASP A 248 -2.92 7.85 -0.93
CA ASP A 248 -1.50 8.14 -0.83
C ASP A 248 -0.70 7.00 -1.48
N PRO A 249 -0.08 7.22 -2.65
CA PRO A 249 0.69 6.20 -3.35
C PRO A 249 1.78 5.55 -2.50
N ALA A 250 2.36 6.28 -1.54
CA ALA A 250 3.48 5.77 -0.74
C ALA A 250 3.07 4.65 0.23
N PHE A 251 1.80 4.61 0.66
CA PHE A 251 1.34 3.70 1.71
C PHE A 251 0.20 2.78 1.25
N MET A 252 -0.59 3.21 0.28
CA MET A 252 -1.86 2.56 -0.05
C MET A 252 -1.75 1.54 -1.18
N GLY A 253 -0.64 1.53 -1.94
CA GLY A 253 -0.52 0.67 -3.14
C GLY A 253 -1.55 1.02 -4.22
N LEU A 254 -2.06 2.25 -4.20
CA LEU A 254 -3.05 2.78 -5.14
C LEU A 254 -2.51 4.06 -5.76
N LEU A 255 -2.70 4.23 -7.07
CA LEU A 255 -2.34 5.47 -7.75
C LEU A 255 -3.28 6.61 -7.37
N ASN A 256 -2.74 7.81 -7.26
CA ASN A 256 -3.55 9.01 -7.15
C ASN A 256 -4.33 9.23 -8.46
N CYS A 257 -5.63 9.51 -8.36
CA CYS A 257 -6.48 9.79 -9.52
C CYS A 257 -6.81 11.28 -9.58
N SER A 258 -6.54 11.93 -10.72
CA SER A 258 -6.88 13.36 -10.90
C SER A 258 -8.36 13.56 -11.20
N GLY A 259 -9.01 12.55 -11.78
CA GLY A 259 -10.42 12.59 -12.17
C GLY A 259 -10.71 11.60 -13.30
N PHE A 260 -11.82 11.84 -13.99
CA PHE A 260 -12.23 11.03 -15.13
C PHE A 260 -12.77 11.88 -16.28
N LEU A 261 -12.63 11.37 -17.50
CA LEU A 261 -13.31 11.86 -18.70
C LEU A 261 -14.53 11.01 -19.02
N TRP A 262 -15.47 11.63 -19.74
CA TRP A 262 -16.55 10.91 -20.39
C TRP A 262 -16.47 11.18 -21.89
N ASP A 263 -16.26 10.11 -22.64
CA ASP A 263 -16.26 10.10 -24.09
C ASP A 263 -17.52 9.37 -24.55
N SER A 264 -18.53 10.15 -24.94
CA SER A 264 -19.81 9.63 -25.39
C SER A 264 -19.75 9.05 -26.80
N LEU A 265 -18.75 9.42 -27.60
CA LEU A 265 -18.60 8.91 -28.97
C LEU A 265 -18.01 7.49 -28.94
N ASP A 266 -16.99 7.27 -28.11
CA ASP A 266 -16.35 5.96 -27.93
C ASP A 266 -17.01 5.11 -26.82
N CYS A 267 -18.18 5.52 -26.33
CA CYS A 267 -18.95 4.83 -25.29
C CYS A 267 -18.12 4.43 -24.06
N ARG A 268 -17.30 5.35 -23.54
CA ARG A 268 -16.37 5.04 -22.44
C ARG A 268 -16.21 6.16 -21.41
N PHE A 269 -15.78 5.77 -20.22
CA PHE A 269 -15.23 6.64 -19.19
C PHE A 269 -13.74 6.35 -19.02
N GLU A 270 -12.93 7.38 -18.85
CA GLU A 270 -11.48 7.24 -18.71
C GLU A 270 -11.01 7.78 -17.37
N LEU A 271 -10.38 6.97 -16.53
CA LEU A 271 -9.73 7.39 -15.28
C LEU A 271 -8.30 7.85 -15.56
N HIS A 272 -7.88 8.96 -14.96
CA HIS A 272 -6.55 9.56 -15.19
C HIS A 272 -5.67 9.46 -13.95
N PHE A 273 -4.51 8.85 -14.12
CA PHE A 273 -3.51 8.65 -13.07
C PHE A 273 -2.21 9.39 -13.43
N PRO A 274 -1.99 10.60 -12.89
CA PRO A 274 -0.77 11.36 -13.17
C PRO A 274 0.48 10.60 -12.71
N ILE A 275 1.50 10.56 -13.56
CA ILE A 275 2.83 10.02 -13.22
C ILE A 275 3.65 11.13 -12.55
N THR A 276 4.13 10.88 -11.34
CA THR A 276 4.95 11.83 -10.57
C THR A 276 6.44 11.70 -10.95
N GLU A 277 7.27 12.69 -10.60
CA GLU A 277 8.69 12.74 -11.00
C GLU A 277 9.53 11.53 -10.56
N ASN A 278 9.10 10.81 -9.53
CA ASN A 278 9.86 9.68 -8.97
C ASN A 278 9.41 8.31 -9.51
N MET A 279 8.57 8.30 -10.55
CA MET A 279 7.91 7.12 -11.09
C MET A 279 8.27 6.94 -12.56
N GLU A 280 9.16 5.99 -12.84
CA GLU A 280 9.67 5.74 -14.20
C GLU A 280 9.29 4.35 -14.71
N ASN A 281 9.32 4.18 -16.03
CA ASN A 281 9.18 2.89 -16.73
C ASN A 281 8.03 1.99 -16.23
N PRO A 282 6.77 2.44 -16.31
CA PRO A 282 5.62 1.63 -15.88
C PRO A 282 5.56 0.31 -16.64
N ARG A 283 5.56 -0.81 -15.92
CA ARG A 283 5.38 -2.16 -16.47
C ARG A 283 4.38 -2.94 -15.62
N SER A 284 3.56 -3.78 -16.24
CA SER A 284 2.70 -4.67 -15.44
C SER A 284 3.52 -5.76 -14.75
N LEU A 285 3.04 -6.25 -13.62
CA LEU A 285 3.62 -7.41 -12.96
C LEU A 285 3.67 -8.60 -13.91
N LEU A 286 2.64 -8.79 -14.75
CA LEU A 286 2.63 -9.85 -15.76
C LEU A 286 3.80 -9.71 -16.74
N ASN A 287 4.05 -8.49 -17.24
CA ASN A 287 5.19 -8.23 -18.12
C ASN A 287 6.52 -8.59 -17.43
N LEU A 288 6.67 -8.24 -16.15
CA LEU A 288 7.87 -8.53 -15.35
C LEU A 288 8.06 -10.01 -15.03
N LEU A 289 6.97 -10.75 -14.80
CA LEU A 289 7.00 -12.19 -14.56
C LEU A 289 7.33 -12.97 -15.84
N LEU A 290 6.88 -12.49 -17.01
CA LEU A 290 7.16 -13.07 -18.32
C LEU A 290 8.51 -12.65 -18.92
N ASP A 291 9.24 -11.76 -18.25
CA ASP A 291 10.52 -11.24 -18.74
C ASP A 291 11.51 -12.38 -19.04
N PRO A 292 12.07 -12.47 -20.26
CA PRO A 292 13.06 -13.48 -20.62
C PRO A 292 14.28 -13.55 -19.68
N MET A 293 14.60 -12.46 -18.98
CA MET A 293 15.68 -12.41 -18.00
C MET A 293 15.47 -13.38 -16.82
N ASN A 294 14.21 -13.69 -16.49
CA ASN A 294 13.87 -14.66 -15.44
C ASN A 294 14.22 -16.12 -15.82
N LYS A 295 14.43 -16.43 -17.12
CA LYS A 295 14.67 -17.80 -17.60
C LYS A 295 16.11 -18.28 -17.40
N LYS A 296 17.07 -17.34 -17.39
CA LYS A 296 18.52 -17.66 -17.32
C LYS A 296 19.07 -17.58 -15.89
N ALA A 297 18.48 -16.72 -15.06
CA ALA A 297 18.81 -16.60 -13.65
C ALA A 297 17.47 -16.58 -12.90
N ARG A 298 17.32 -17.44 -11.88
CA ARG A 298 16.21 -17.36 -10.92
C ARG A 298 16.03 -15.90 -10.46
N ALA A 299 14.85 -15.56 -9.94
CA ALA A 299 14.53 -14.24 -9.38
C ALA A 299 15.75 -13.54 -8.75
N LYS A 300 16.22 -12.46 -9.40
CA LYS A 300 17.44 -11.74 -8.98
C LYS A 300 17.21 -10.75 -7.84
N HIS A 301 15.96 -10.47 -7.52
CA HIS A 301 15.60 -9.53 -6.47
C HIS A 301 15.46 -10.25 -5.11
N PRO A 302 15.79 -9.56 -4.01
CA PRO A 302 15.65 -10.08 -2.65
C PRO A 302 14.22 -10.50 -2.25
N LEU A 303 14.12 -11.40 -1.27
CA LEU A 303 12.83 -11.91 -0.75
C LEU A 303 11.97 -10.80 -0.13
N ASN A 304 12.60 -9.88 0.61
CA ASN A 304 11.92 -8.72 1.19
C ASN A 304 11.23 -7.86 0.13
N HIS A 305 11.76 -7.76 -1.08
CA HIS A 305 11.11 -7.01 -2.15
C HIS A 305 9.81 -7.68 -2.62
N ARG A 306 9.78 -9.01 -2.72
CA ARG A 306 8.57 -9.77 -3.07
C ARG A 306 7.49 -9.67 -2.00
N ILE A 307 7.89 -9.76 -0.73
CA ILE A 307 6.96 -9.61 0.40
C ILE A 307 6.43 -8.18 0.46
N SER A 308 7.29 -7.18 0.25
CA SER A 308 6.86 -5.78 0.17
C SER A 308 5.86 -5.55 -0.96
N LEU A 309 6.06 -6.20 -2.11
CA LEU A 309 5.12 -6.16 -3.23
C LEU A 309 3.77 -6.77 -2.85
N ALA A 310 3.78 -7.98 -2.27
CA ALA A 310 2.58 -8.65 -1.78
C ALA A 310 1.80 -7.78 -0.77
N LYS A 311 2.49 -7.20 0.22
CA LYS A 311 1.90 -6.30 1.22
C LYS A 311 1.21 -5.11 0.57
N SER A 312 1.86 -4.47 -0.39
CA SER A 312 1.30 -3.30 -1.07
C SER A 312 0.00 -3.63 -1.83
N VAL A 313 -0.04 -4.77 -2.54
CA VAL A 313 -1.25 -5.23 -3.24
C VAL A 313 -2.38 -5.54 -2.26
N VAL A 314 -2.08 -6.22 -1.15
CA VAL A 314 -3.08 -6.56 -0.12
C VAL A 314 -3.67 -5.29 0.51
N VAL A 315 -2.83 -4.29 0.82
CA VAL A 315 -3.29 -3.01 1.37
C VAL A 315 -4.21 -2.26 0.40
N ALA A 316 -3.88 -2.27 -0.90
CA ALA A 316 -4.71 -1.65 -1.93
C ALA A 316 -6.11 -2.27 -1.99
N ILE A 317 -6.20 -3.60 -1.95
CA ILE A 317 -7.47 -4.33 -1.94
C ILE A 317 -8.24 -4.03 -0.65
N PHE A 318 -7.55 -3.96 0.50
CA PHE A 318 -8.19 -3.63 1.78
C PHE A 318 -8.87 -2.27 1.76
N ILE A 319 -8.21 -1.25 1.19
CA ILE A 319 -8.78 0.09 1.06
C ILE A 319 -10.01 0.08 0.16
N LEU A 320 -9.94 -0.63 -0.97
CA LEU A 320 -11.06 -0.75 -1.89
C LEU A 320 -12.26 -1.47 -1.25
N HIS A 321 -12.02 -2.58 -0.55
CA HIS A 321 -13.05 -3.34 0.18
C HIS A 321 -13.66 -2.51 1.30
N SER A 322 -12.84 -1.77 2.05
CA SER A 322 -13.30 -0.86 3.11
C SER A 322 -14.20 0.25 2.57
N ALA A 323 -14.02 0.65 1.31
CA ALA A 323 -14.88 1.61 0.64
C ALA A 323 -16.16 0.98 0.04
N GLY A 324 -16.39 -0.32 0.23
CA GLY A 324 -17.59 -1.03 -0.22
C GLY A 324 -17.56 -1.45 -1.69
N PHE A 325 -16.36 -1.62 -2.26
CA PHE A 325 -16.17 -2.04 -3.65
C PHE A 325 -15.53 -3.43 -3.74
N VAL A 326 -15.87 -4.15 -4.80
CA VAL A 326 -15.13 -5.33 -5.25
C VAL A 326 -14.38 -5.00 -6.55
N HIS A 327 -13.17 -5.53 -6.68
CA HIS A 327 -12.29 -5.29 -7.81
C HIS A 327 -12.64 -6.13 -9.03
N LYS A 328 -12.99 -7.42 -8.82
CA LYS A 328 -13.34 -8.41 -9.85
C LYS A 328 -12.22 -8.82 -10.82
N GLN A 329 -11.07 -8.16 -10.78
CA GLN A 329 -10.00 -8.36 -11.74
C GLN A 329 -8.60 -8.29 -11.11
N ILE A 330 -8.44 -8.85 -9.91
CA ILE A 330 -7.11 -8.96 -9.29
C ILE A 330 -6.29 -9.99 -10.08
N ARG A 331 -5.34 -9.50 -10.86
CA ARG A 331 -4.48 -10.27 -11.77
C ARG A 331 -3.14 -9.55 -11.96
N PRO A 332 -2.07 -10.23 -12.38
CA PRO A 332 -0.76 -9.59 -12.59
C PRO A 332 -0.75 -8.54 -13.73
N ASP A 333 -1.67 -8.59 -14.69
CA ASP A 333 -1.84 -7.54 -15.72
C ASP A 333 -2.41 -6.22 -15.16
N ASN A 334 -3.05 -6.32 -13.99
CA ASN A 334 -3.71 -5.23 -13.26
C ASN A 334 -2.89 -4.77 -12.03
N ILE A 335 -1.59 -5.05 -12.02
CA ILE A 335 -0.65 -4.48 -11.05
C ILE A 335 0.44 -3.80 -11.87
N VAL A 336 0.55 -2.48 -11.78
CA VAL A 336 1.60 -1.71 -12.45
C VAL A 336 2.74 -1.45 -11.49
N ILE A 337 3.97 -1.57 -11.96
CA ILE A 337 5.18 -1.36 -11.19
C ILE A 337 5.98 -0.25 -11.85
N PHE A 338 6.36 0.73 -11.03
CA PHE A 338 7.24 1.82 -11.44
C PHE A 338 8.63 1.58 -10.88
N ASP A 339 9.65 1.74 -11.71
CA ASP A 339 11.01 1.81 -11.24
C ASP A 339 11.14 3.04 -10.33
N LYS A 340 11.91 2.90 -9.24
CA LYS A 340 12.24 4.05 -8.40
C LYS A 340 13.27 4.89 -9.16
N ALA A 341 13.02 6.19 -9.27
CA ALA A 341 14.03 7.10 -9.78
C ALA A 341 15.33 6.91 -8.94
N PRO A 342 16.50 6.75 -9.59
CA PRO A 342 17.75 6.57 -8.88
C PRO A 342 17.97 7.78 -7.97
N ASP A 343 18.24 7.53 -6.69
CA ASP A 343 18.44 8.61 -5.73
C ASP A 343 19.78 9.29 -6.02
N THR A 344 19.75 10.33 -6.86
CA THR A 344 20.92 11.14 -7.21
C THR A 344 21.50 11.89 -6.01
N SER A 345 20.81 11.91 -4.86
CA SER A 345 21.30 12.51 -3.61
C SER A 345 22.13 11.57 -2.74
N LEU A 346 22.13 10.26 -3.04
CA LEU A 346 22.94 9.23 -2.38
C LEU A 346 24.21 8.86 -3.18
N SER A 347 24.77 9.82 -3.92
CA SER A 347 26.04 9.69 -4.64
C SER A 347 27.26 9.60 -3.70
N THR A 348 27.17 8.82 -2.62
CA THR A 348 28.27 8.35 -1.79
C THR A 348 28.66 6.94 -2.24
N GLY A 349 29.14 6.81 -3.48
CA GLY A 349 30.07 5.76 -3.98
C GLY A 349 29.83 4.26 -3.69
N THR A 350 28.72 3.84 -3.07
CA THR A 350 28.61 2.49 -2.46
C THR A 350 27.55 1.60 -3.10
N VAL A 351 26.59 2.14 -3.84
CA VAL A 351 25.56 1.35 -4.55
C VAL A 351 25.54 1.72 -6.02
N ASP A 352 25.85 0.74 -6.88
CA ASP A 352 25.76 0.85 -8.34
C ASP A 352 24.32 1.22 -8.75
N PRO A 353 24.09 2.36 -9.44
CA PRO A 353 22.76 2.77 -9.90
C PRO A 353 22.04 1.69 -10.72
N ALA A 354 22.80 0.87 -11.46
CA ALA A 354 22.24 -0.25 -12.24
C ALA A 354 21.65 -1.37 -11.36
N LYS A 355 22.02 -1.44 -10.07
CA LYS A 355 21.45 -2.39 -9.09
C LYS A 355 20.22 -1.85 -8.35
N GLN A 356 19.87 -0.58 -8.54
CA GLN A 356 18.66 0.03 -7.96
C GLN A 356 17.41 -0.15 -8.84
N ILE A 357 17.61 -0.60 -10.08
CA ILE A 357 16.56 -0.88 -11.07
C ILE A 357 16.37 -2.38 -11.28
N TYR A 358 15.31 -2.74 -11.99
CA TYR A 358 15.07 -4.12 -12.42
C TYR A 358 16.25 -4.64 -13.26
N PRO A 359 16.73 -5.89 -13.07
CA PRO A 359 16.10 -7.00 -12.33
C PRO A 359 16.51 -7.15 -10.86
N TYR A 360 17.32 -6.24 -10.31
CA TYR A 360 17.84 -6.34 -8.93
C TYR A 360 16.89 -5.73 -7.91
N SER A 361 16.13 -4.71 -8.32
CA SER A 361 15.00 -4.14 -7.59
C SER A 361 13.70 -4.39 -8.33
N ILE A 362 12.57 -4.50 -7.62
CA ILE A 362 11.26 -4.67 -8.27
C ILE A 362 10.66 -3.30 -8.64
N GLY A 363 10.82 -2.29 -7.80
CA GLY A 363 10.12 -1.00 -7.93
C GLY A 363 8.94 -0.88 -6.97
N THR A 364 8.07 0.11 -7.22
CA THR A 364 6.88 0.39 -6.40
C THR A 364 5.62 -0.09 -7.13
N PRO A 365 4.86 -1.04 -6.57
CA PRO A 365 3.66 -1.56 -7.21
C PRO A 365 2.40 -0.76 -6.86
N PHE A 366 1.45 -0.77 -7.78
CA PHE A 366 0.13 -0.20 -7.62
C PHE A 366 -0.94 -1.07 -8.26
N LEU A 367 -2.04 -1.26 -7.54
CA LEU A 367 -3.24 -1.91 -8.06
C LEU A 367 -3.97 -0.96 -9.02
N VAL A 368 -4.34 -1.48 -10.19
CA VAL A 368 -5.07 -0.83 -11.28
C VAL A 368 -6.13 -1.81 -11.82
N GLY A 369 -6.89 -1.45 -12.86
CA GLY A 369 -7.97 -2.33 -13.35
C GLY A 369 -9.31 -2.04 -12.67
N PHE A 370 -9.59 -0.75 -12.42
CA PHE A 370 -10.85 -0.27 -11.88
C PHE A 370 -12.01 -0.16 -12.90
N ASP A 371 -11.77 -0.50 -14.17
CA ASP A 371 -12.72 -0.52 -15.29
C ASP A 371 -13.96 -1.35 -14.93
N ASN A 372 -13.76 -2.45 -14.23
CA ASN A 372 -14.80 -3.40 -13.89
C ASN A 372 -15.26 -3.38 -12.44
N VAL A 373 -14.74 -2.43 -11.65
CA VAL A 373 -15.09 -2.27 -10.23
C VAL A 373 -16.58 -2.05 -10.06
N ARG A 374 -17.11 -2.61 -8.98
CA ARG A 374 -18.54 -2.60 -8.67
C ARG A 374 -18.73 -2.42 -7.17
N LYS A 375 -19.75 -1.65 -6.77
CA LYS A 375 -20.18 -1.65 -5.37
C LYS A 375 -20.70 -3.03 -4.97
N VAL A 376 -20.50 -3.40 -3.72
CA VAL A 376 -20.87 -4.74 -3.25
C VAL A 376 -22.39 -4.96 -3.32
N ASP A 377 -23.18 -3.92 -3.05
CA ASP A 377 -24.65 -3.91 -3.07
C ASP A 377 -25.29 -3.85 -4.47
N ALA A 378 -24.50 -3.59 -5.52
CA ALA A 378 -25.01 -3.55 -6.89
C ALA A 378 -25.18 -4.97 -7.47
N ALA A 379 -26.12 -5.15 -8.41
CA ALA A 379 -26.34 -6.46 -9.04
C ALA A 379 -25.07 -7.02 -9.73
N SER A 380 -24.83 -8.32 -9.58
CA SER A 380 -23.80 -9.04 -10.32
C SER A 380 -24.38 -9.53 -11.64
N LEU A 381 -23.82 -9.11 -12.78
CA LEU A 381 -24.32 -9.51 -14.10
C LEU A 381 -24.12 -11.01 -14.43
N MET A 382 -23.37 -11.74 -13.60
CA MET A 382 -23.14 -13.20 -13.74
C MET A 382 -22.68 -13.63 -15.14
N LEU A 383 -21.94 -12.78 -15.84
CA LEU A 383 -21.44 -13.07 -17.18
C LEU A 383 -20.21 -13.98 -17.13
N PRO A 384 -20.11 -14.94 -18.07
CA PRO A 384 -18.90 -15.74 -18.22
C PRO A 384 -17.73 -14.90 -18.72
N ILE A 385 -16.53 -15.31 -18.30
CA ILE A 385 -15.26 -14.84 -18.85
C ILE A 385 -14.71 -16.03 -19.64
N GLU A 386 -14.50 -15.85 -20.94
CA GLU A 386 -14.09 -16.95 -21.83
C GLU A 386 -12.57 -17.08 -21.93
N GLU A 387 -11.82 -15.99 -21.71
CA GLU A 387 -10.37 -16.01 -21.85
C GLU A 387 -9.72 -16.73 -20.67
N TRP A 388 -9.06 -17.87 -20.96
CA TRP A 388 -8.42 -18.70 -19.93
C TRP A 388 -7.38 -17.90 -19.12
N GLU A 389 -6.70 -16.94 -19.75
CA GLU A 389 -5.75 -16.02 -19.11
C GLU A 389 -6.37 -15.27 -17.93
N LYS A 390 -7.69 -15.06 -17.95
CA LYS A 390 -8.45 -14.39 -16.89
C LYS A 390 -9.12 -15.39 -15.97
N THR A 391 -9.67 -16.49 -16.49
CA THR A 391 -10.46 -17.45 -15.69
C THR A 391 -9.63 -18.18 -14.64
N ILE A 392 -8.34 -18.42 -14.89
CA ILE A 392 -7.45 -19.11 -13.95
C ILE A 392 -7.32 -18.41 -12.58
N TYR A 393 -7.65 -17.12 -12.49
CA TYR A 393 -7.65 -16.34 -11.25
C TYR A 393 -9.00 -16.35 -10.54
N LEU A 394 -10.09 -16.77 -11.20
CA LEU A 394 -11.43 -16.77 -10.63
C LEU A 394 -11.64 -17.96 -9.70
N SER A 395 -12.41 -17.76 -8.62
CA SER A 395 -12.80 -18.85 -7.72
C SER A 395 -13.68 -19.88 -8.43
N PRO A 396 -13.76 -21.13 -7.95
CA PRO A 396 -14.61 -22.14 -8.58
C PRO A 396 -16.08 -21.75 -8.69
N GLU A 397 -16.61 -21.04 -7.69
CA GLU A 397 -17.97 -20.46 -7.71
C GLU A 397 -18.14 -19.53 -8.92
N ARG A 398 -17.17 -18.63 -9.12
CA ARG A 398 -17.21 -17.67 -10.21
C ARG A 398 -17.03 -18.27 -11.60
N GLN A 399 -16.40 -19.44 -11.70
CA GLN A 399 -16.30 -20.17 -12.96
C GLN A 399 -17.57 -20.99 -13.27
N ARG A 400 -18.30 -21.46 -12.25
CA ARG A 400 -19.54 -22.24 -12.43
C ARG A 400 -20.76 -21.40 -12.81
N LEU A 401 -20.82 -20.16 -12.34
CA LEU A 401 -21.89 -19.19 -12.63
C LEU A 401 -23.30 -19.69 -12.27
N GLN A 402 -23.45 -20.38 -11.14
CA GLN A 402 -24.77 -20.82 -10.66
C GLN A 402 -25.48 -19.68 -9.90
N PRO A 403 -26.82 -19.70 -9.80
CA PRO A 403 -27.54 -18.80 -8.89
C PRO A 403 -26.98 -18.91 -7.46
N GLY A 404 -26.66 -17.78 -6.82
CA GLY A 404 -25.97 -17.75 -5.52
C GLY A 404 -24.44 -17.56 -5.61
N ASP A 405 -23.84 -17.68 -6.80
CA ASP A 405 -22.41 -17.43 -7.00
C ASP A 405 -22.10 -15.93 -7.23
N GLU A 406 -23.00 -14.99 -6.86
CA GLU A 406 -22.82 -13.54 -7.09
C GLU A 406 -21.48 -13.02 -6.55
N PHE A 407 -20.87 -12.09 -7.30
CA PHE A 407 -19.52 -11.68 -6.98
C PHE A 407 -19.47 -10.96 -5.64
N ASN A 408 -18.62 -11.40 -4.72
CA ASN A 408 -18.41 -10.78 -3.42
C ASN A 408 -16.90 -10.63 -3.13
N MET A 409 -16.55 -10.00 -2.01
CA MET A 409 -15.16 -9.74 -1.63
C MET A 409 -14.29 -11.00 -1.50
N ARG A 410 -14.86 -12.17 -1.17
CA ARG A 410 -14.09 -13.43 -1.05
C ARG A 410 -13.52 -13.89 -2.39
N HIS A 411 -14.19 -13.56 -3.49
CA HIS A 411 -13.68 -13.89 -4.83
C HIS A 411 -12.47 -13.04 -5.21
N ASP A 412 -12.41 -11.79 -4.74
CA ASP A 412 -11.21 -10.96 -4.84
C ASP A 412 -10.06 -11.57 -4.02
N LEU A 413 -10.34 -12.10 -2.82
CA LEU A 413 -9.33 -12.76 -1.99
C LEU A 413 -8.80 -14.06 -2.62
N TYR A 414 -9.68 -14.85 -3.24
CA TYR A 414 -9.23 -16.03 -4.00
C TYR A 414 -8.26 -15.63 -5.11
N SER A 415 -8.64 -14.61 -5.90
CA SER A 415 -7.81 -14.07 -6.99
C SER A 415 -6.47 -13.55 -6.47
N LEU A 416 -6.48 -12.86 -5.32
CA LEU A 416 -5.28 -12.44 -4.60
C LEU A 416 -4.39 -13.63 -4.22
N GLY A 417 -4.95 -14.73 -3.71
CA GLY A 417 -4.21 -15.95 -3.40
C GLY A 417 -3.44 -16.51 -4.61
N VAL A 418 -4.07 -16.50 -5.79
CA VAL A 418 -3.43 -16.91 -7.05
C VAL A 418 -2.28 -15.97 -7.43
N VAL A 419 -2.48 -14.64 -7.32
CA VAL A 419 -1.42 -13.65 -7.58
C VAL A 419 -0.26 -13.79 -6.58
N LEU A 420 -0.54 -14.05 -5.30
CA LEU A 420 0.48 -14.26 -4.27
C LEU A 420 1.34 -15.52 -4.55
N LEU A 421 0.78 -16.55 -5.19
CA LEU A 421 1.56 -17.69 -5.69
C LEU A 421 2.54 -17.26 -6.79
N GLU A 422 2.07 -16.50 -7.78
CA GLU A 422 2.95 -16.00 -8.84
C GLU A 422 4.09 -15.13 -8.29
N ILE A 423 3.81 -14.30 -7.30
CA ILE A 423 4.83 -13.52 -6.57
C ILE A 423 5.81 -14.44 -5.82
N ALA A 424 5.31 -15.48 -5.14
CA ALA A 424 6.13 -16.41 -4.38
C ALA A 424 7.12 -17.17 -5.28
N PHE A 425 6.71 -17.58 -6.47
CA PHE A 425 7.61 -18.26 -7.43
C PHE A 425 8.36 -17.29 -8.35
N TRP A 426 7.91 -16.03 -8.41
CA TRP A 426 8.30 -15.07 -9.43
C TRP A 426 8.21 -15.64 -10.85
N ALA A 427 7.07 -16.27 -11.13
CA ALA A 427 6.72 -16.83 -12.42
C ALA A 427 5.22 -16.64 -12.64
N SER A 428 4.78 -16.67 -13.90
CA SER A 428 3.35 -16.57 -14.21
C SER A 428 2.74 -17.91 -14.59
N PHE A 429 1.48 -18.13 -14.19
CA PHE A 429 0.63 -19.19 -14.72
C PHE A 429 0.32 -19.01 -16.21
N GLN A 430 0.43 -17.78 -16.73
CA GLN A 430 0.25 -17.53 -18.16
C GLN A 430 1.46 -17.91 -19.03
N ASP A 431 2.63 -18.20 -18.44
CA ASP A 431 3.78 -18.70 -19.22
C ASP A 431 3.62 -20.19 -19.55
N LYS A 432 2.91 -20.49 -20.65
CA LYS A 432 2.71 -21.86 -21.16
C LYS A 432 4.02 -22.65 -21.35
N LYS A 433 5.16 -21.96 -21.51
CA LYS A 433 6.46 -22.60 -21.73
C LYS A 433 7.20 -22.89 -20.42
N SER A 434 6.82 -22.25 -19.32
CA SER A 434 7.47 -22.41 -18.02
C SER A 434 7.06 -23.71 -17.32
N SER A 435 8.05 -24.50 -16.94
CA SER A 435 7.84 -25.70 -16.12
C SER A 435 7.59 -25.40 -14.64
N GLN A 436 7.68 -24.13 -14.20
CA GLN A 436 7.46 -23.78 -12.80
C GLN A 436 5.97 -23.69 -12.45
N LEU A 437 5.21 -22.91 -13.22
CA LEU A 437 3.78 -22.69 -12.99
C LEU A 437 2.95 -22.96 -14.24
N GLY A 438 3.21 -22.29 -15.37
CA GLY A 438 2.25 -22.30 -16.48
C GLY A 438 1.94 -23.65 -17.12
N LYS A 439 2.76 -24.70 -16.95
CA LYS A 439 2.40 -26.07 -17.40
C LYS A 439 1.42 -26.80 -16.49
N ILE A 440 1.37 -26.49 -15.20
CA ILE A 440 0.65 -27.31 -14.21
C ILE A 440 -0.87 -27.10 -14.25
N ILE A 441 -1.32 -26.02 -14.89
CA ILE A 441 -2.74 -25.65 -15.01
C ILE A 441 -3.44 -26.34 -16.20
N TRP A 442 -2.68 -27.08 -17.01
CA TRP A 442 -3.19 -27.81 -18.18
C TRP A 442 -3.25 -29.30 -17.89
N ARG A 443 -4.37 -29.94 -18.21
CA ARG A 443 -4.49 -31.40 -18.23
C ARG A 443 -3.77 -31.97 -19.45
N ASP A 444 -3.96 -31.32 -20.60
CA ASP A 444 -3.19 -31.55 -21.82
C ASP A 444 -2.85 -30.20 -22.49
N ALA A 445 -1.60 -29.78 -22.33
CA ALA A 445 -1.11 -28.53 -22.90
C ALA A 445 -1.05 -28.54 -24.44
N ALA A 446 -0.93 -29.71 -25.08
CA ALA A 446 -0.91 -29.82 -26.54
C ALA A 446 -2.30 -29.61 -27.14
N GLN A 447 -3.35 -30.04 -26.43
CA GLN A 447 -4.74 -29.87 -26.82
C GLN A 447 -5.38 -28.58 -26.29
N SER A 448 -4.62 -27.76 -25.53
CA SER A 448 -5.16 -26.61 -24.78
C SER A 448 -6.32 -27.00 -23.85
N ASP A 449 -6.28 -28.21 -23.28
CA ASP A 449 -7.24 -28.69 -22.29
C ASP A 449 -6.83 -28.18 -20.90
N LEU A 450 -7.52 -27.15 -20.44
CA LEU A 450 -7.30 -26.53 -19.14
C LEU A 450 -7.87 -27.40 -18.02
N CYS A 451 -7.19 -27.46 -16.87
CA CYS A 451 -7.74 -28.07 -15.67
C CYS A 451 -9.07 -27.38 -15.27
N GLY A 452 -10.00 -28.18 -14.74
CA GLY A 452 -11.29 -27.65 -14.28
C GLY A 452 -11.16 -26.76 -13.04
N PRO A 453 -12.20 -26.00 -12.66
CA PRO A 453 -12.13 -25.02 -11.56
C PRO A 453 -11.67 -25.62 -10.22
N GLU A 454 -12.23 -26.78 -9.85
CA GLU A 454 -11.88 -27.47 -8.60
C GLU A 454 -10.49 -28.12 -8.65
N GLU A 455 -10.06 -28.54 -9.85
CA GLU A 455 -8.73 -29.09 -10.07
C GLU A 455 -7.67 -28.00 -9.94
N LEU A 456 -7.91 -26.82 -10.55
CA LEU A 456 -7.08 -25.63 -10.38
C LEU A 456 -6.97 -25.21 -8.92
N LYS A 457 -8.10 -25.13 -8.19
CA LYS A 457 -8.07 -24.81 -6.74
C LYS A 457 -7.19 -25.80 -5.97
N LYS A 458 -7.31 -27.10 -6.23
CA LYS A 458 -6.46 -28.14 -5.59
C LYS A 458 -4.98 -27.95 -5.93
N ILE A 459 -4.67 -27.65 -7.19
CA ILE A 459 -3.30 -27.36 -7.62
C ILE A 459 -2.74 -26.16 -6.84
N TYR A 460 -3.47 -25.05 -6.77
CA TYR A 460 -3.03 -23.84 -6.06
C TYR A 460 -2.82 -24.09 -4.57
N MET A 461 -3.74 -24.80 -3.92
CA MET A 461 -3.60 -25.21 -2.52
C MET A 461 -2.41 -26.14 -2.31
N SER A 462 -2.12 -27.05 -3.25
CA SER A 462 -0.96 -27.93 -3.17
C SER A 462 0.37 -27.16 -3.24
N LEU A 463 0.44 -26.14 -4.10
CA LEU A 463 1.59 -25.25 -4.18
C LEU A 463 1.80 -24.49 -2.88
N ALA A 464 0.73 -23.89 -2.35
CA ALA A 464 0.74 -23.13 -1.11
C ALA A 464 1.15 -24.00 0.09
N LYS A 465 0.64 -25.23 0.21
CA LYS A 465 1.01 -26.13 1.31
C LYS A 465 2.40 -26.75 1.17
N GLY A 466 2.84 -27.03 -0.06
CA GLY A 466 4.06 -27.81 -0.33
C GLY A 466 5.28 -26.97 -0.68
N SER A 467 5.19 -26.19 -1.76
CA SER A 467 6.33 -25.54 -2.40
C SER A 467 6.60 -24.15 -1.85
N VAL A 468 5.56 -23.37 -1.56
CA VAL A 468 5.68 -21.99 -1.03
C VAL A 468 6.47 -21.90 0.29
N PRO A 469 6.29 -22.80 1.28
CA PRO A 469 7.06 -22.75 2.52
C PRO A 469 8.58 -22.82 2.30
N ARG A 470 9.02 -23.52 1.25
CA ARG A 470 10.43 -23.69 0.89
C ARG A 470 11.01 -22.49 0.14
N VAL A 471 10.16 -21.67 -0.48
CA VAL A 471 10.58 -20.56 -1.34
C VAL A 471 10.55 -19.21 -0.62
N ILE A 472 9.54 -18.98 0.22
CA ILE A 472 9.30 -17.70 0.90
C ILE A 472 9.04 -17.84 2.40
N GLY A 473 8.65 -19.03 2.87
CA GLY A 473 8.44 -19.33 4.28
C GLY A 473 7.00 -19.70 4.63
N GLN A 474 6.85 -20.30 5.81
CA GLN A 474 5.57 -20.87 6.27
C GLN A 474 4.47 -19.80 6.44
N LYS A 475 4.79 -18.67 7.08
CA LYS A 475 3.81 -17.59 7.31
C LYS A 475 3.19 -17.05 6.01
N TYR A 476 4.00 -16.90 4.97
CA TYR A 476 3.48 -16.48 3.66
C TYR A 476 2.62 -17.58 3.01
N ALA A 477 3.02 -18.85 3.14
CA ALA A 477 2.21 -19.99 2.68
C ALA A 477 0.83 -20.03 3.36
N ASP A 478 0.78 -19.78 4.67
CA ASP A 478 -0.46 -19.74 5.44
C ASP A 478 -1.38 -18.60 4.97
N VAL A 479 -0.80 -17.45 4.62
CA VAL A 479 -1.54 -16.34 3.99
C VAL A 479 -2.11 -16.74 2.63
N VAL A 480 -1.32 -17.38 1.77
CA VAL A 480 -1.80 -17.84 0.46
C VAL A 480 -2.93 -18.86 0.63
N MET A 481 -2.76 -19.81 1.53
CA MET A 481 -3.80 -20.80 1.86
C MET A 481 -5.08 -20.13 2.36
N ALA A 482 -4.97 -19.17 3.27
CA ALA A 482 -6.08 -18.38 3.78
C ALA A 482 -6.86 -17.67 2.68
N CYS A 483 -6.18 -17.07 1.71
CA CYS A 483 -6.80 -16.44 0.54
C CYS A 483 -7.56 -17.44 -0.33
N LEU A 484 -6.97 -18.61 -0.62
CA LEU A 484 -7.54 -19.61 -1.51
C LEU A 484 -8.72 -20.39 -0.91
N THR A 485 -8.79 -20.49 0.42
CA THR A 485 -9.89 -21.16 1.14
C THR A 485 -10.90 -20.18 1.72
N GLY A 486 -10.62 -18.87 1.69
CA GLY A 486 -11.45 -17.86 2.34
C GLY A 486 -11.58 -18.10 3.84
N LEU A 487 -10.45 -18.32 4.53
CA LEU A 487 -10.33 -18.74 5.94
C LEU A 487 -11.40 -19.74 6.38
N GLU A 488 -11.54 -20.86 5.65
CA GLU A 488 -12.50 -21.92 5.96
C GLU A 488 -12.43 -22.45 7.40
N SER A 489 -11.25 -22.43 8.02
CA SER A 489 -11.03 -22.79 9.44
C SER A 489 -11.59 -21.78 10.44
N GLU A 490 -11.88 -20.57 10.00
CA GLU A 490 -12.44 -19.47 10.78
C GLU A 490 -13.92 -19.22 10.42
N LYS A 491 -14.53 -20.09 9.59
CA LYS A 491 -15.94 -19.98 9.14
C LYS A 491 -16.92 -19.87 10.30
N ASP A 492 -16.73 -20.66 11.36
CA ASP A 492 -17.63 -20.62 12.51
C ASP A 492 -17.51 -19.27 13.26
N MET A 493 -16.30 -18.73 13.41
CA MET A 493 -16.05 -17.41 14.01
C MET A 493 -16.56 -16.25 13.15
N LEU A 494 -16.61 -16.42 11.82
CA LEU A 494 -17.03 -15.38 10.87
C LEU A 494 -18.52 -15.46 10.53
N ASN A 495 -19.18 -16.61 10.74
CA ASN A 495 -20.62 -16.82 10.54
C ASN A 495 -21.49 -16.20 11.65
N GLU A 496 -20.93 -15.96 12.83
CA GLU A 496 -21.61 -15.21 13.91
C GLU A 496 -21.84 -13.73 13.53
N LEU A 497 -21.13 -13.26 12.51
CA LEU A 497 -21.23 -11.93 11.95
C LEU A 497 -22.23 -11.94 10.81
N LYS A 498 -23.45 -11.50 11.10
CA LYS A 498 -24.42 -11.19 10.04
C LYS A 498 -24.25 -9.75 9.63
N ASP A 499 -23.58 -9.51 8.51
CA ASP A 499 -23.78 -8.27 7.75
C ASP A 499 -24.70 -8.56 6.54
N LYS A 500 -25.57 -7.61 6.20
CA LYS A 500 -26.50 -7.80 5.08
C LYS A 500 -25.80 -7.66 3.73
N ASP A 501 -24.64 -7.02 3.71
CA ASP A 501 -23.91 -6.57 2.54
C ASP A 501 -22.56 -7.28 2.32
N GLY A 502 -22.09 -8.15 3.23
CA GLY A 502 -20.83 -8.89 3.08
C GLY A 502 -19.55 -8.05 3.28
N ILE A 503 -19.69 -6.75 3.58
CA ILE A 503 -18.59 -5.78 3.62
C ILE A 503 -17.75 -5.93 4.88
N ILE A 504 -18.37 -6.02 6.06
CA ILE A 504 -17.69 -6.19 7.35
C ILE A 504 -16.93 -7.50 7.35
N ILE A 505 -17.60 -8.56 6.92
CA ILE A 505 -17.02 -9.89 6.80
C ILE A 505 -15.81 -9.85 5.85
N GLY A 506 -15.97 -9.34 4.62
CA GLY A 506 -14.89 -9.24 3.64
C GLY A 506 -13.70 -8.40 4.11
N THR A 507 -13.96 -7.25 4.73
CA THR A 507 -12.93 -6.35 5.28
C THR A 507 -12.18 -7.01 6.43
N ARG A 508 -12.85 -7.84 7.24
CA ARG A 508 -12.22 -8.60 8.33
C ARG A 508 -11.25 -9.66 7.79
N TYR A 509 -11.66 -10.41 6.77
CA TYR A 509 -10.81 -11.43 6.13
C TYR A 509 -9.46 -10.82 5.68
N ILE A 510 -9.51 -9.70 4.95
CA ILE A 510 -8.29 -9.10 4.42
C ILE A 510 -7.43 -8.45 5.51
N LEU A 511 -8.02 -7.96 6.60
CA LEU A 511 -7.26 -7.47 7.74
C LEU A 511 -6.48 -8.58 8.44
N GLU A 512 -7.05 -9.77 8.55
CA GLU A 512 -6.33 -10.93 9.09
C GLU A 512 -5.17 -11.33 8.17
N ILE A 513 -5.37 -11.25 6.84
CA ILE A 513 -4.31 -11.44 5.86
C ILE A 513 -3.18 -10.40 6.04
N ILE A 514 -3.51 -9.13 6.22
CA ILE A 514 -2.52 -8.06 6.48
C ILE A 514 -1.72 -8.37 7.75
N LYS A 515 -2.40 -8.70 8.85
CA LYS A 515 -1.76 -9.03 10.12
C LYS A 515 -0.75 -10.18 9.97
N LYS A 516 -1.17 -11.28 9.34
CA LYS A 516 -0.31 -12.45 9.08
C LYS A 516 0.90 -12.11 8.19
N LEU A 517 0.75 -11.20 7.22
CA LEU A 517 1.87 -10.72 6.41
C LEU A 517 2.83 -9.80 7.18
N GLU A 518 2.33 -8.98 8.10
CA GLU A 518 3.16 -8.12 8.95
C GLU A 518 3.99 -8.90 9.97
N GLU A 519 3.51 -10.06 10.41
CA GLU A 519 4.24 -10.97 11.29
C GLU A 519 5.45 -11.64 10.62
N ILE A 520 5.63 -11.49 9.30
CA ILE A 520 6.80 -12.04 8.60
C ILE A 520 8.05 -11.20 8.93
N SER A 521 8.87 -11.71 9.83
CA SER A 521 10.24 -11.25 10.08
C SER A 521 11.20 -11.93 9.09
N LEU A 522 12.09 -11.14 8.48
CA LEU A 522 13.09 -11.62 7.52
C LEU A 522 14.48 -11.72 8.11
#